data_AF-A0A953QD21-F1
#
_entry.id   AF-A0A953QD21-F1
#
_cell.length_a   1.000
_cell.length_b   1.000
_cell.length_c   1.000
_cell.angle_alpha   90.00
_cell.angle_beta   90.00
_cell.angle_gamma   90.00
#
_symmetry.space_group_name_H-M   'P 1'
#
loop_
_entity.id
_entity.type
_entity.pdbx_description
1 polymer ?
#
loop_
_entity_poly.entity_id
_entity_poly.type
_entity_poly.pdbx_seq_one_letter_code
_entity_poly.pdbx_strand_id
1 'polypeptide(L)'
;MATPSTSANLGAAFAPMSARRVLIFGGIALIVGGMLFGDLFAVFVLHQNGGQTGEALLAASRAVAMGNPLAVKESFAQIGGLLEDHGTKVDTHVHMTDAGYLALLLALLQPYVALSTKSKRQLAWLFVAGGVLLPTGIFLIHYVGLAYSFSSVIGWASVLADSAGTLLILVLIVEAWGLWKYLREKVPVCEPELPPDRSWERRVLLSGGSLLILLGFLHGAWYAAVDLYEHEARETRILNSILDSATDGQGGSTMAVADYGSLAAERAVKIAAHSHLIEFGLLAILLSFVQSYVYLADAWKRRWVIVLLAGSLLLPVFVLLELKMGLLAGGMADLGGLMVIAALMAMLVGVLRQTGSLDATNGVRP
;
A
#
# COMPACT_ATOMS: atom_id res chain seq x y z
N MET A 1 35.16 19.70 -46.33
CA MET A 1 33.93 19.01 -45.90
C MET A 1 33.82 19.16 -44.40
N ALA A 2 32.94 20.05 -43.92
CA ALA A 2 32.65 20.21 -42.51
C ALA A 2 31.66 19.12 -42.10
N THR A 3 32.06 18.26 -41.16
CA THR A 3 31.15 17.31 -40.50
C THR A 3 30.12 18.10 -39.72
N PRO A 4 28.80 17.87 -39.92
CA PRO A 4 27.79 18.53 -39.11
C PRO A 4 27.96 18.02 -37.67
N SER A 5 28.25 18.93 -36.75
CA SER A 5 28.23 18.68 -35.32
C SER A 5 26.76 18.50 -34.90
N THR A 6 26.25 17.29 -35.10
CA THR A 6 24.92 16.90 -34.64
C THR A 6 24.92 16.88 -33.12
N SER A 7 24.63 18.05 -32.53
CA SER A 7 23.93 18.24 -31.26
C SER A 7 24.09 17.13 -30.21
N ALA A 8 25.23 17.12 -29.51
CA ALA A 8 25.36 16.41 -28.24
C ALA A 8 24.31 16.87 -27.19
N ASN A 9 23.78 18.11 -27.35
CA ASN A 9 22.79 18.70 -26.45
C ASN A 9 21.38 18.10 -26.56
N LEU A 10 20.92 17.67 -27.74
CA LEU A 10 19.63 16.99 -27.90
C LEU A 10 19.64 15.56 -27.36
N GLY A 11 20.78 14.84 -27.47
CA GLY A 11 20.91 13.49 -26.91
C GLY A 11 20.89 13.45 -25.37
N ALA A 12 21.32 14.53 -24.72
CA ALA A 12 21.25 14.68 -23.26
C ALA A 12 19.84 15.08 -22.76
N ALA A 13 18.98 15.66 -23.61
CA ALA A 13 17.67 16.18 -23.23
C ALA A 13 16.60 15.09 -23.01
N PHE A 14 16.85 13.86 -23.46
CA PHE A 14 15.94 12.70 -23.31
C PHE A 14 16.73 11.41 -23.06
N ALA A 15 17.66 11.42 -22.10
CA ALA A 15 18.36 10.20 -21.72
C ALA A 15 17.34 9.12 -21.27
N PRO A 16 17.55 7.85 -21.66
CA PRO A 16 16.68 6.76 -21.22
C PRO A 16 16.69 6.66 -19.69
N MET A 17 15.53 6.42 -19.08
CA MET A 17 15.40 6.38 -17.62
C MET A 17 16.36 5.35 -17.01
N SER A 18 17.11 5.78 -15.98
CA SER A 18 17.92 4.92 -15.15
C SER A 18 17.05 3.91 -14.37
N ALA A 19 17.67 2.87 -13.83
CA ALA A 19 16.95 1.91 -12.98
C ALA A 19 16.34 2.62 -11.77
N ARG A 20 17.11 3.53 -11.15
CA ARG A 20 16.64 4.36 -10.03
C ARG A 20 15.40 5.17 -10.40
N ARG A 21 15.40 5.83 -11.56
CA ARG A 21 14.26 6.66 -11.97
C ARG A 21 13.03 5.84 -12.34
N VAL A 22 13.20 4.65 -12.95
CA VAL A 22 12.10 3.69 -13.18
C VAL A 22 11.48 3.26 -11.86
N LEU A 23 12.29 2.91 -10.86
CA LEU A 23 11.81 2.51 -9.54
C LEU A 23 11.13 3.66 -8.77
N ILE A 24 11.64 4.89 -8.87
CA ILE A 24 10.98 6.07 -8.30
C ILE A 24 9.61 6.29 -8.93
N PHE A 25 9.56 6.31 -10.27
CA PHE A 25 8.32 6.54 -11.00
C PHE A 25 7.30 5.43 -10.72
N GLY A 26 7.73 4.18 -10.89
CA GLY A 26 6.89 3.00 -10.63
C GLY A 26 6.46 2.93 -9.17
N GLY A 27 7.35 3.27 -8.23
CA GLY A 27 7.05 3.27 -6.79
C GLY A 27 5.96 4.26 -6.43
N ILE A 28 6.08 5.52 -6.85
CA ILE A 28 5.03 6.53 -6.61
C ILE A 28 3.73 6.15 -7.32
N ALA A 29 3.80 5.66 -8.57
CA ALA A 29 2.62 5.27 -9.33
C ALA A 29 1.86 4.10 -8.69
N LEU A 30 2.59 3.09 -8.19
CA LEU A 30 2.01 1.95 -7.48
C LEU A 30 1.36 2.40 -6.16
N ILE A 31 2.00 3.26 -5.37
CA ILE A 31 1.40 3.80 -4.14
C ILE A 31 0.11 4.57 -4.47
N VAL A 32 0.13 5.45 -5.48
CA VAL A 32 -1.08 6.18 -5.90
C VAL A 32 -2.17 5.22 -6.36
N GLY A 33 -1.84 4.23 -7.19
CA GLY A 33 -2.80 3.24 -7.66
C GLY A 33 -3.42 2.43 -6.53
N GLY A 34 -2.57 2.00 -5.58
CA GLY A 34 -2.99 1.31 -4.36
C GLY A 34 -3.94 2.18 -3.55
N MET A 35 -3.53 3.41 -3.20
CA MET A 35 -4.37 4.34 -2.43
C MET A 35 -5.71 4.65 -3.09
N LEU A 36 -5.73 4.95 -4.40
CA LEU A 36 -6.97 5.19 -5.14
C LEU A 36 -7.91 3.98 -5.09
N PHE A 37 -7.36 2.78 -5.23
CA PHE A 37 -8.13 1.54 -5.12
C PHE A 37 -8.65 1.33 -3.69
N GLY A 38 -7.82 1.63 -2.68
CA GLY A 38 -8.17 1.54 -1.26
C GLY A 38 -9.32 2.48 -0.90
N ASP A 39 -9.26 3.74 -1.32
CA ASP A 39 -10.32 4.74 -1.09
C ASP A 39 -11.65 4.29 -1.73
N LEU A 40 -11.59 3.80 -2.98
CA LEU A 40 -12.76 3.26 -3.67
C LEU A 40 -13.35 2.05 -2.92
N PHE A 41 -12.49 1.15 -2.46
CA PHE A 41 -12.88 -0.03 -1.70
C PHE A 41 -13.53 0.34 -0.35
N ALA A 42 -12.94 1.28 0.39
CA ALA A 42 -13.44 1.74 1.67
C ALA A 42 -14.88 2.27 1.54
N VAL A 43 -15.10 3.17 0.58
CA VAL A 43 -16.40 3.83 0.37
C VAL A 43 -17.47 2.84 -0.12
N PHE A 44 -17.14 2.00 -1.10
CA PHE A 44 -18.17 1.24 -1.83
C PHE A 44 -18.34 -0.21 -1.39
N VAL A 45 -17.34 -0.83 -0.74
CA VAL A 45 -17.37 -2.28 -0.46
C VAL A 45 -17.25 -2.55 1.04
N LEU A 46 -16.30 -1.93 1.73
CA LEU A 46 -15.97 -2.24 3.12
C LEU A 46 -17.20 -2.13 4.05
N HIS A 47 -17.91 -1.00 4.00
CA HIS A 47 -19.09 -0.78 4.86
C HIS A 47 -20.27 -1.70 4.49
N GLN A 48 -20.44 -2.05 3.21
CA GLN A 48 -21.52 -2.93 2.75
C GLN A 48 -21.27 -4.37 3.19
N ASN A 49 -20.05 -4.87 3.02
CA ASN A 49 -19.67 -6.23 3.43
C ASN A 49 -19.80 -6.42 4.94
N GLY A 50 -19.51 -5.40 5.75
CA GLY A 50 -19.71 -5.46 7.20
C GLY A 50 -21.17 -5.73 7.59
N GLY A 51 -22.11 -4.98 6.99
CA GLY A 51 -23.55 -5.19 7.23
C GLY A 51 -24.02 -6.57 6.78
N GLN A 52 -23.64 -7.00 5.57
CA GLN A 52 -24.00 -8.30 5.01
C GLN A 52 -23.42 -9.48 5.82
N THR A 53 -22.21 -9.31 6.38
CA THR A 53 -21.59 -10.33 7.24
C THR A 53 -22.39 -10.49 8.54
N GLY A 54 -22.85 -9.39 9.14
CA GLY A 54 -23.72 -9.43 10.31
C GLY A 54 -25.06 -10.12 10.03
N GLU A 55 -25.69 -9.81 8.89
CA GLU A 55 -26.93 -10.48 8.47
C GLU A 55 -26.73 -11.99 8.26
N ALA A 56 -25.64 -12.39 7.60
CA ALA A 56 -25.31 -13.79 7.39
C ALA A 56 -25.00 -14.53 8.71
N LEU A 57 -24.36 -13.86 9.67
CA LEU A 57 -24.11 -14.41 11.01
C LEU A 57 -25.43 -14.62 11.78
N LEU A 58 -26.37 -13.67 11.69
CA LEU A 58 -27.71 -13.83 12.26
C LEU A 58 -28.48 -14.99 11.61
N ALA A 59 -28.41 -15.10 10.28
CA ALA A 59 -29.03 -16.20 9.55
C ALA A 59 -28.45 -17.56 9.97
N ALA A 60 -27.13 -17.68 10.08
CA ALA A 60 -26.44 -18.88 10.55
C ALA A 60 -26.94 -19.28 11.95
N SER A 61 -27.03 -18.32 12.86
CA SER A 61 -27.44 -18.57 14.24
C SER A 61 -28.92 -19.00 14.35
N ARG A 62 -29.81 -18.42 13.55
CA ARG A 62 -31.21 -18.89 13.42
C ARG A 62 -31.28 -20.30 12.85
N ALA A 63 -30.46 -20.62 11.85
CA ALA A 63 -30.41 -21.95 11.26
C ALA A 63 -29.95 -23.02 12.26
N VAL A 64 -29.00 -22.69 13.15
CA VAL A 64 -28.60 -23.55 14.27
C VAL A 64 -29.77 -23.81 15.21
N ALA A 65 -30.49 -22.77 15.63
CA ALA A 65 -31.64 -22.91 16.53
C ALA A 65 -32.78 -23.75 15.94
N MET A 66 -32.95 -23.74 14.62
CA MET A 66 -33.92 -24.57 13.91
C MET A 66 -33.43 -26.01 13.63
N GLY A 67 -32.19 -26.35 14.02
CA GLY A 67 -31.59 -27.64 13.70
C GLY A 67 -31.46 -27.88 12.19
N ASN A 68 -31.25 -26.83 11.39
CA ASN A 68 -31.17 -26.91 9.94
C ASN A 68 -29.70 -26.84 9.45
N PRO A 69 -28.99 -27.97 9.33
CA PRO A 69 -27.57 -27.98 8.96
C PRO A 69 -27.30 -27.48 7.54
N LEU A 70 -28.27 -27.59 6.62
CA LEU A 70 -28.13 -27.09 5.26
C LEU A 70 -28.10 -25.55 5.24
N ALA A 71 -29.02 -24.91 5.95
CA ALA A 71 -29.05 -23.45 6.05
C ALA A 71 -27.85 -22.89 6.82
N VAL A 72 -27.32 -23.63 7.81
CA VAL A 72 -26.04 -23.28 8.45
C VAL A 72 -24.91 -23.28 7.43
N LYS A 73 -24.81 -24.35 6.62
CA LYS A 73 -23.78 -24.47 5.59
C LYS A 73 -23.86 -23.34 4.55
N GLU A 74 -25.06 -23.00 4.08
CA GLU A 74 -25.26 -21.87 3.15
C GLU A 74 -24.83 -20.53 3.76
N SER A 75 -25.22 -20.27 5.01
CA SER A 75 -24.87 -19.03 5.71
C SER A 75 -23.35 -18.90 5.89
N PHE A 76 -22.67 -19.99 6.26
CA PHE A 76 -21.20 -19.99 6.35
C PHE A 76 -20.51 -19.87 4.99
N ALA A 77 -21.08 -20.44 3.92
CA ALA A 77 -20.56 -20.23 2.57
C ALA A 77 -20.68 -18.76 2.15
N GLN A 78 -21.79 -18.09 2.50
CA GLN A 78 -21.99 -16.66 2.27
C GLN A 78 -20.99 -15.81 3.06
N ILE A 79 -20.79 -16.10 4.36
CA ILE A 79 -19.78 -15.43 5.19
C ILE A 79 -18.39 -15.62 4.56
N GLY A 80 -18.04 -16.84 4.15
CA GLY A 80 -16.78 -17.13 3.48
C GLY A 80 -16.57 -16.30 2.21
N GLY A 81 -17.60 -16.20 1.36
CA GLY A 81 -17.54 -15.38 0.15
C GLY A 81 -17.36 -13.89 0.43
N LEU A 82 -18.02 -13.34 1.47
CA LEU A 82 -17.86 -11.94 1.89
C LEU A 82 -16.46 -11.66 2.46
N LEU A 83 -15.91 -12.58 3.24
CA LEU A 83 -14.56 -12.49 3.77
C LEU A 83 -13.50 -12.59 2.68
N GLU A 84 -13.71 -13.45 1.67
CA GLU A 84 -12.84 -13.56 0.49
C GLU A 84 -12.93 -12.30 -0.38
N ASP A 85 -14.14 -11.77 -0.59
CA ASP A 85 -14.36 -10.51 -1.30
C ASP A 85 -13.60 -9.36 -0.63
N HIS A 86 -13.76 -9.22 0.68
CA HIS A 86 -13.06 -8.24 1.51
C HIS A 86 -11.54 -8.45 1.46
N GLY A 87 -11.08 -9.66 1.75
CA GLY A 87 -9.65 -10.01 1.84
C GLY A 87 -8.91 -9.74 0.54
N THR A 88 -9.44 -10.18 -0.60
CA THR A 88 -8.80 -9.96 -1.91
C THR A 88 -8.65 -8.48 -2.27
N LYS A 89 -9.58 -7.61 -1.85
CA LYS A 89 -9.49 -6.16 -2.12
C LYS A 89 -8.49 -5.48 -1.19
N VAL A 90 -8.52 -5.81 0.11
CA VAL A 90 -7.50 -5.33 1.05
C VAL A 90 -6.11 -5.77 0.59
N ASP A 91 -5.93 -7.04 0.23
CA ASP A 91 -4.65 -7.56 -0.23
C ASP A 91 -4.19 -6.90 -1.54
N THR A 92 -5.11 -6.65 -2.49
CA THR A 92 -4.82 -5.90 -3.72
C THR A 92 -4.27 -4.51 -3.40
N HIS A 93 -4.96 -3.77 -2.52
CA HIS A 93 -4.57 -2.43 -2.09
C HIS A 93 -3.19 -2.43 -1.41
N VAL A 94 -3.02 -3.28 -0.40
CA VAL A 94 -1.81 -3.33 0.43
C VAL A 94 -0.62 -3.77 -0.41
N HIS A 95 -0.74 -4.85 -1.18
CA HIS A 95 0.39 -5.32 -1.99
C HIS A 95 0.80 -4.35 -3.10
N MET A 96 -0.14 -3.63 -3.70
CA MET A 96 0.20 -2.59 -4.67
C MET A 96 0.98 -1.46 -4.00
N THR A 97 0.54 -1.02 -2.81
CA THR A 97 1.19 0.05 -2.04
C THR A 97 2.57 -0.38 -1.52
N ASP A 98 2.68 -1.58 -0.96
CA ASP A 98 3.93 -2.16 -0.45
C ASP A 98 4.96 -2.40 -1.54
N ALA A 99 4.55 -2.90 -2.72
CA ALA A 99 5.42 -2.99 -3.88
C ALA A 99 5.94 -1.59 -4.26
N GLY A 100 5.10 -0.56 -4.13
CA GLY A 100 5.50 0.82 -4.33
C GLY A 100 6.53 1.32 -3.31
N TYR A 101 6.32 1.07 -2.01
CA TYR A 101 7.31 1.37 -0.96
C TYR A 101 8.64 0.67 -1.20
N LEU A 102 8.59 -0.61 -1.55
CA LEU A 102 9.77 -1.41 -1.84
C LEU A 102 10.49 -0.91 -3.10
N ALA A 103 9.77 -0.49 -4.13
CA ALA A 103 10.39 0.16 -5.30
C ALA A 103 11.14 1.44 -4.91
N LEU A 104 10.54 2.31 -4.08
CA LEU A 104 11.21 3.51 -3.59
C LEU A 104 12.46 3.17 -2.77
N LEU A 105 12.39 2.17 -1.90
CA LEU A 105 13.55 1.70 -1.14
C LEU A 105 14.65 1.16 -2.07
N LEU A 106 14.30 0.30 -3.03
CA LEU A 106 15.24 -0.23 -4.01
C LEU A 106 15.89 0.88 -4.84
N ALA A 107 15.15 1.95 -5.15
CA ALA A 107 15.70 3.11 -5.85
C ALA A 107 16.86 3.75 -5.06
N LEU A 108 16.75 3.83 -3.73
CA LEU A 108 17.82 4.34 -2.87
C LEU A 108 19.03 3.41 -2.82
N LEU A 109 18.81 2.10 -2.99
CA LEU A 109 19.87 1.09 -2.99
C LEU A 109 20.60 0.95 -4.32
N GLN A 110 20.01 1.41 -5.43
CA GLN A 110 20.59 1.27 -6.77
C GLN A 110 22.06 1.70 -6.93
N PRO A 111 22.58 2.79 -6.32
CA PRO A 111 24.01 3.11 -6.43
C PRO A 111 24.91 2.01 -5.87
N TYR A 112 24.42 1.24 -4.89
CA TYR A 112 25.17 0.21 -4.17
C TYR A 112 24.96 -1.21 -4.72
N VAL A 113 24.23 -1.36 -5.82
CA VAL A 113 24.01 -2.67 -6.46
C VAL A 113 25.09 -2.89 -7.53
N ALA A 114 25.98 -3.88 -7.39
CA ALA A 114 27.09 -4.12 -8.32
C ALA A 114 26.67 -4.94 -9.56
N LEU A 115 25.67 -4.44 -10.30
CA LEU A 115 25.18 -4.99 -11.56
C LEU A 115 25.41 -4.01 -12.71
N SER A 116 25.38 -4.51 -13.95
CA SER A 116 25.44 -3.65 -15.14
C SER A 116 24.21 -2.72 -15.21
N THR A 117 24.37 -1.51 -15.77
CA THR A 117 23.25 -0.55 -15.95
C THR A 117 22.08 -1.17 -16.72
N LYS A 118 22.37 -2.02 -17.73
CA LYS A 118 21.35 -2.73 -18.50
C LYS A 118 20.57 -3.70 -17.62
N SER A 119 21.28 -4.50 -16.79
CA SER A 119 20.66 -5.46 -15.88
C SER A 119 19.79 -4.78 -14.83
N LYS A 120 20.30 -3.73 -14.16
CA LYS A 120 19.52 -2.96 -13.18
C LYS A 120 18.24 -2.41 -13.78
N ARG A 121 18.33 -1.82 -14.98
CA ARG A 121 17.15 -1.27 -15.66
C ARG A 121 16.14 -2.34 -16.03
N GLN A 122 16.59 -3.52 -16.46
CA GLN A 122 15.70 -4.66 -16.73
C GLN A 122 15.02 -5.15 -15.45
N LEU A 123 15.77 -5.31 -14.35
CA LEU A 123 15.23 -5.70 -13.06
C LEU A 123 14.21 -4.68 -12.53
N ALA A 124 14.49 -3.38 -12.64
CA ALA A 124 13.55 -2.33 -12.29
C ALA A 124 12.21 -2.44 -13.03
N TRP A 125 12.25 -2.68 -14.35
CA TRP A 125 11.03 -2.87 -15.13
C TRP A 125 10.28 -4.17 -14.77
N LEU A 126 11.02 -5.26 -14.56
CA LEU A 126 10.43 -6.53 -14.10
C LEU A 126 9.78 -6.39 -12.72
N PHE A 127 10.42 -5.64 -11.82
CA PHE A 127 9.89 -5.34 -10.50
C PHE A 127 8.57 -4.57 -10.60
N VAL A 128 8.54 -3.47 -11.36
CA VAL A 128 7.33 -2.67 -11.55
C VAL A 128 6.23 -3.49 -12.22
N ALA A 129 6.56 -4.31 -13.22
CA ALA A 129 5.59 -5.21 -13.84
C ALA A 129 5.02 -6.23 -12.85
N GLY A 130 5.87 -6.87 -12.02
CA GLY A 130 5.43 -7.77 -10.96
C GLY A 130 4.55 -7.06 -9.93
N GLY A 131 4.90 -5.83 -9.55
CA GLY A 131 4.14 -4.99 -8.61
C GLY A 131 2.76 -4.57 -9.13
N VAL A 132 2.54 -4.58 -10.45
CA VAL A 132 1.20 -4.39 -11.06
C VAL A 132 0.47 -5.72 -11.21
N LEU A 133 1.16 -6.76 -11.69
CA LEU A 133 0.54 -8.05 -12.00
C LEU A 133 0.08 -8.80 -10.75
N LEU A 134 0.84 -8.75 -9.66
CA LEU A 134 0.48 -9.40 -8.40
C LEU A 134 -0.86 -8.90 -7.84
N PRO A 135 -1.06 -7.60 -7.55
CA PRO A 135 -2.34 -7.12 -7.03
C PRO A 135 -3.47 -7.30 -8.04
N THR A 136 -3.20 -7.21 -9.35
CA THR A 136 -4.20 -7.52 -10.38
C THR A 136 -4.66 -8.98 -10.30
N GLY A 137 -3.72 -9.92 -10.13
CA GLY A 137 -4.03 -11.33 -9.93
C GLY A 137 -4.87 -11.57 -8.68
N ILE A 138 -4.48 -10.98 -7.55
CA ILE A 138 -5.21 -11.09 -6.27
C ILE A 138 -6.64 -10.57 -6.40
N PHE A 139 -6.83 -9.39 -7.00
CA PHE A 139 -8.17 -8.82 -7.22
C PHE A 139 -9.08 -9.78 -8.01
N LEU A 140 -8.53 -10.44 -9.02
CA LEU A 140 -9.27 -11.35 -9.89
C LEU A 140 -9.61 -12.69 -9.23
N ILE A 141 -9.00 -13.06 -8.09
CA ILE A 141 -9.29 -14.31 -7.38
C ILE A 141 -10.77 -14.39 -7.04
N HIS A 142 -11.35 -13.32 -6.48
CA HIS A 142 -12.76 -13.31 -6.12
C HIS A 142 -13.70 -13.44 -7.33
N TYR A 143 -13.39 -12.76 -8.44
CA TYR A 143 -14.30 -12.69 -9.59
C TYR A 143 -14.21 -13.87 -10.54
N VAL A 144 -13.00 -14.39 -10.75
CA VAL A 144 -12.76 -15.47 -11.71
C VAL A 144 -12.63 -16.81 -11.00
N GLY A 145 -12.19 -16.82 -9.72
CA GLY A 145 -12.09 -18.02 -8.90
C GLY A 145 -11.45 -19.18 -9.66
N LEU A 146 -12.18 -20.29 -9.74
CA LEU A 146 -11.78 -21.51 -10.45
C LEU A 146 -12.25 -21.57 -11.91
N ALA A 147 -12.82 -20.50 -12.47
CA ALA A 147 -13.34 -20.51 -13.83
C ALA A 147 -12.24 -20.88 -14.84
N TYR A 148 -12.53 -21.91 -15.65
CA TYR A 148 -11.63 -22.49 -16.64
C TYR A 148 -10.30 -23.02 -16.06
N SER A 149 -10.23 -23.27 -14.75
CA SER A 149 -9.03 -23.80 -14.14
C SER A 149 -8.76 -25.26 -14.53
N PHE A 150 -7.48 -25.61 -14.57
CA PHE A 150 -7.01 -27.00 -14.67
C PHE A 150 -7.17 -27.78 -13.36
N SER A 151 -7.45 -27.09 -12.24
CA SER A 151 -7.56 -27.67 -10.90
C SER A 151 -8.88 -27.28 -10.24
N SER A 152 -9.40 -28.14 -9.36
CA SER A 152 -10.57 -27.87 -8.53
C SER A 152 -10.27 -26.99 -7.31
N VAL A 153 -9.00 -26.59 -7.12
CA VAL A 153 -8.55 -25.86 -5.91
C VAL A 153 -7.81 -24.57 -6.24
N ILE A 154 -7.13 -24.49 -7.39
CA ILE A 154 -6.29 -23.34 -7.76
C ILE A 154 -6.87 -22.69 -9.00
N GLY A 155 -7.10 -21.38 -9.00
CA GLY A 155 -7.58 -20.62 -10.16
C GLY A 155 -6.47 -19.97 -10.99
N TRP A 156 -6.76 -19.56 -12.23
CA TRP A 156 -5.79 -18.82 -13.07
C TRP A 156 -5.36 -17.48 -12.44
N ALA A 157 -6.27 -16.81 -11.73
CA ALA A 157 -5.98 -15.58 -11.01
C ALA A 157 -4.93 -15.80 -9.89
N SER A 158 -5.05 -16.90 -9.15
CA SER A 158 -4.05 -17.31 -8.14
C SER A 158 -2.71 -17.62 -8.79
N VAL A 159 -2.69 -18.37 -9.89
CA VAL A 159 -1.44 -18.68 -10.62
C VAL A 159 -0.75 -17.39 -11.08
N LEU A 160 -1.50 -16.41 -11.58
CA LEU A 160 -0.96 -15.11 -11.98
C LEU A 160 -0.35 -14.37 -10.78
N ALA A 161 -1.08 -14.28 -9.66
CA ALA A 161 -0.62 -13.63 -8.44
C ALA A 161 0.68 -14.28 -7.91
N ASP A 162 0.69 -15.60 -7.79
CA ASP A 162 1.84 -16.37 -7.28
C ASP A 162 3.06 -16.30 -8.22
N SER A 163 2.82 -16.32 -9.53
CA SER A 163 3.90 -16.18 -10.52
C SER A 163 4.51 -14.78 -10.49
N ALA A 164 3.68 -13.74 -10.34
CA ALA A 164 4.14 -12.37 -10.18
C ALA A 164 4.89 -12.18 -8.85
N GLY A 165 4.42 -12.80 -7.76
CA GLY A 165 5.12 -12.80 -6.47
C GLY A 165 6.48 -13.49 -6.56
N THR A 166 6.54 -14.63 -7.24
CA THR A 166 7.80 -15.34 -7.53
C THR A 166 8.75 -14.47 -8.36
N LEU A 167 8.24 -13.77 -9.37
CA LEU A 167 9.03 -12.82 -10.17
C LEU A 167 9.64 -11.72 -9.27
N LEU A 168 8.85 -11.11 -8.38
CA LEU A 168 9.33 -10.10 -7.43
C LEU A 168 10.44 -10.65 -6.53
N ILE A 169 10.25 -11.85 -5.98
CA ILE A 169 11.27 -12.52 -5.14
C ILE A 169 12.57 -12.74 -5.92
N LEU A 170 12.49 -13.24 -7.16
CA LEU A 170 13.68 -13.45 -7.99
C LEU A 170 14.41 -12.14 -8.28
N VAL A 171 13.67 -11.05 -8.57
CA VAL A 171 14.28 -9.73 -8.76
C VAL A 171 15.01 -9.29 -7.49
N LEU A 172 14.37 -9.42 -6.31
CA LEU A 172 14.96 -9.06 -5.02
C LEU A 172 16.22 -9.88 -4.69
N ILE A 173 16.22 -11.18 -5.00
CA ILE A 173 17.40 -12.04 -4.82
C ILE A 173 18.58 -11.53 -5.66
N VAL A 174 18.34 -11.15 -6.92
CA VAL A 174 19.40 -10.63 -7.81
C VAL A 174 19.89 -9.26 -7.35
N GLU A 175 19.00 -8.37 -6.91
CA GLU A 175 19.36 -7.06 -6.32
C GLU A 175 20.19 -7.24 -5.04
N ALA A 176 19.78 -8.15 -4.14
CA ALA A 176 20.50 -8.48 -2.92
C ALA A 176 21.88 -9.09 -3.20
N TRP A 177 21.99 -9.97 -4.20
CA TRP A 177 23.28 -10.49 -4.67
C TRP A 177 24.18 -9.37 -5.20
N GLY A 178 23.62 -8.43 -5.98
CA GLY A 178 24.35 -7.26 -6.45
C GLY A 178 24.84 -6.36 -5.31
N LEU A 179 24.02 -6.16 -4.27
CA LEU A 179 24.40 -5.42 -3.07
C LEU A 179 25.51 -6.14 -2.28
N TRP A 180 25.39 -7.45 -2.10
CA TRP A 180 26.40 -8.27 -1.45
C TRP A 180 27.74 -8.23 -2.21
N LYS A 181 27.69 -8.30 -3.54
CA LYS A 181 28.87 -8.16 -4.40
C LYS A 181 29.54 -6.80 -4.23
N TYR A 182 28.77 -5.71 -4.16
CA TYR A 182 29.29 -4.37 -3.88
C TYR A 182 30.04 -4.33 -2.53
N LEU A 183 29.44 -4.89 -1.47
CA LEU A 183 30.04 -4.92 -0.14
C LEU A 183 31.34 -5.73 -0.08
N ARG A 184 31.43 -6.82 -0.87
CA ARG A 184 32.62 -7.68 -0.92
C ARG A 184 33.75 -7.12 -1.77
N GLU A 185 33.44 -6.70 -2.98
CA GLU A 185 34.44 -6.38 -4.00
C GLU A 185 34.75 -4.87 -4.07
N LYS A 186 33.99 -4.02 -3.36
CA LYS A 186 34.07 -2.55 -3.42
C LYS A 186 34.10 -2.04 -4.87
N VAL A 187 33.28 -2.68 -5.72
CA VAL A 187 33.17 -2.33 -7.14
C VAL A 187 32.82 -0.84 -7.25
N PRO A 188 33.48 -0.07 -8.13
CA PRO A 188 33.15 1.34 -8.31
C PRO A 188 31.67 1.51 -8.67
N VAL A 189 31.06 2.50 -8.02
CA VAL A 189 29.64 2.83 -8.14
C VAL A 189 29.29 3.13 -9.60
N CYS A 190 28.37 2.34 -10.17
CA CYS A 190 28.01 2.42 -11.60
C CYS A 190 26.93 3.50 -11.88
N GLU A 191 26.14 3.88 -10.87
CA GLU A 191 25.22 5.02 -10.94
C GLU A 191 25.64 6.07 -9.90
N PRO A 192 25.89 7.35 -10.28
CA PRO A 192 26.38 8.35 -9.34
C PRO A 192 25.47 8.51 -8.13
N GLU A 193 26.10 8.74 -6.97
CA GLU A 193 25.38 9.20 -5.80
C GLU A 193 24.78 10.57 -6.09
N LEU A 194 23.59 10.81 -5.53
CA LEU A 194 22.96 12.13 -5.66
C LEU A 194 23.77 13.15 -4.87
N PRO A 195 23.91 14.38 -5.38
CA PRO A 195 24.54 15.44 -4.62
C PRO A 195 23.79 15.63 -3.29
N PRO A 196 24.50 16.00 -2.21
CA PRO A 196 23.88 16.18 -0.91
C PRO A 196 22.84 17.30 -0.97
N ASP A 197 21.56 16.91 -0.93
CA ASP A 197 20.44 17.85 -0.92
C ASP A 197 20.18 18.36 0.51
N ARG A 198 20.27 19.68 0.72
CA ARG A 198 19.94 20.35 1.99
C ARG A 198 18.65 21.18 1.89
N SER A 199 17.82 20.86 0.90
CA SER A 199 16.53 21.50 0.65
C SER A 199 15.63 21.48 1.90
N TRP A 200 14.68 22.41 1.91
CA TRP A 200 13.69 22.49 3.00
C TRP A 200 12.75 21.28 2.94
N GLU A 201 12.38 20.90 1.72
CA GLU A 201 11.45 19.85 1.35
C GLU A 201 11.94 18.50 1.90
N ARG A 202 13.20 18.16 1.65
CA ARG A 202 13.84 16.95 2.18
C ARG A 202 13.83 16.93 3.71
N ARG A 203 14.23 18.04 4.36
CA ARG A 203 14.30 18.10 5.83
C ARG A 203 12.94 17.94 6.47
N VAL A 204 11.93 18.63 5.94
CA VAL A 204 10.56 18.61 6.46
C VAL A 204 9.90 17.25 6.23
N LEU A 205 10.08 16.63 5.07
CA LEU A 205 9.61 15.27 4.81
C LEU A 205 10.28 14.25 5.75
N LEU A 206 11.59 14.35 5.96
CA LEU A 206 12.33 13.43 6.83
C LEU A 206 11.89 13.57 8.29
N SER A 207 11.82 14.80 8.82
CA SER A 207 11.41 15.06 10.20
C SER A 207 9.93 14.78 10.41
N GLY A 208 9.08 15.20 9.47
CA GLY A 208 7.63 14.97 9.51
C GLY A 208 7.31 13.48 9.43
N GLY A 209 7.97 12.76 8.53
CA GLY A 209 7.83 11.31 8.42
C GLY A 209 8.28 10.57 9.68
N SER A 210 9.41 10.98 10.27
CA SER A 210 9.89 10.42 11.53
C SER A 210 8.93 10.68 12.70
N LEU A 211 8.32 11.87 12.75
CA LEU A 211 7.30 12.20 13.75
C LEU A 211 6.03 11.34 13.57
N LEU A 212 5.56 11.17 12.33
CA LEU A 212 4.41 10.31 12.01
C LEU A 212 4.65 8.85 12.44
N ILE A 213 5.83 8.31 12.12
CA ILE A 213 6.21 6.95 12.58
C ILE A 213 6.20 6.87 14.11
N LEU A 214 6.80 7.84 14.80
CA LEU A 214 6.83 7.86 16.26
C LEU A 214 5.41 7.91 16.83
N LEU A 215 4.54 8.77 16.31
CA LEU A 215 3.14 8.86 16.71
C LEU A 215 2.40 7.55 16.47
N GLY A 216 2.62 6.92 15.31
CA GLY A 216 2.09 5.60 14.99
C GLY A 216 2.51 4.55 16.01
N PHE A 217 3.81 4.43 16.30
CA PHE A 217 4.31 3.50 17.32
C PHE A 217 3.76 3.77 18.71
N LEU A 218 3.69 5.03 19.14
CA LEU A 218 3.12 5.39 20.44
C LEU A 218 1.64 5.01 20.53
N HIS A 219 0.86 5.29 19.49
CA HIS A 219 -0.55 4.91 19.42
C HIS A 219 -0.72 3.39 19.44
N GLY A 220 0.04 2.65 18.62
CA GLY A 220 -0.02 1.19 18.57
C GLY A 220 0.39 0.54 19.88
N ALA A 221 1.44 1.04 20.53
CA ALA A 221 1.88 0.57 21.83
C ALA A 221 0.82 0.82 22.92
N TRP A 222 0.17 1.99 22.90
CA TRP A 222 -0.95 2.27 23.80
C TRP A 222 -2.12 1.31 23.54
N TYR A 223 -2.58 1.19 22.28
CA TYR A 223 -3.67 0.30 21.92
C TYR A 223 -3.42 -1.15 22.36
N ALA A 224 -2.22 -1.67 22.08
CA ALA A 224 -1.80 -3.01 22.49
C ALA A 224 -1.79 -3.19 24.02
N ALA A 225 -1.36 -2.17 24.77
CA ALA A 225 -1.24 -2.24 26.22
C ALA A 225 -2.59 -2.12 26.94
N VAL A 226 -3.53 -1.34 26.41
CA VAL A 226 -4.75 -0.96 27.14
C VAL A 226 -5.99 -1.66 26.61
N ASP A 227 -6.18 -1.69 25.29
CA ASP A 227 -7.48 -2.08 24.71
C ASP A 227 -7.47 -3.47 24.07
N LEU A 228 -6.34 -3.91 23.50
CA LEU A 228 -6.29 -5.11 22.66
C LEU A 228 -6.79 -6.37 23.38
N TYR A 229 -6.28 -6.64 24.58
CA TYR A 229 -6.69 -7.81 25.35
C TYR A 229 -8.14 -7.72 25.83
N GLU A 230 -8.63 -6.53 26.16
CA GLU A 230 -10.03 -6.34 26.52
C GLU A 230 -10.94 -6.60 25.32
N HIS A 231 -10.56 -6.10 24.14
CA HIS A 231 -11.28 -6.32 22.89
C HIS A 231 -11.33 -7.82 22.55
N GLU A 232 -10.22 -8.55 22.64
CA GLU A 232 -10.18 -10.01 22.40
C GLU A 232 -11.07 -10.79 23.40
N ALA A 233 -11.01 -10.42 24.68
CA ALA A 233 -11.86 -11.03 25.71
C ALA A 233 -13.34 -10.70 25.51
N ARG A 234 -13.67 -9.52 24.99
CA ARG A 234 -15.05 -9.12 24.68
C ARG A 234 -15.56 -9.85 23.44
N GLU A 235 -14.75 -9.98 22.39
CA GLU A 235 -15.08 -10.73 21.18
C GLU A 235 -15.44 -12.18 21.50
N THR A 236 -14.60 -12.85 22.29
CA THR A 236 -14.84 -14.24 22.72
C THR A 236 -16.16 -14.37 23.50
N ARG A 237 -16.44 -13.42 24.41
CA ARG A 237 -17.70 -13.42 25.19
C ARG A 237 -18.93 -13.24 24.29
N ILE A 238 -18.86 -12.33 23.31
CA ILE A 238 -19.96 -12.08 22.38
C ILE A 238 -20.22 -13.32 21.52
N LEU A 239 -19.18 -13.93 20.97
CA LEU A 239 -19.30 -15.13 20.14
C LEU A 239 -19.88 -16.31 20.93
N ASN A 240 -19.43 -16.53 22.17
CA ASN A 240 -20.02 -17.55 23.04
C ASN A 240 -21.50 -17.25 23.33
N SER A 241 -21.86 -15.99 23.60
CA SER A 241 -23.27 -15.62 23.81
C SER A 241 -24.15 -15.88 22.58
N ILE A 242 -23.65 -15.62 21.37
CA ILE A 242 -24.35 -15.93 20.12
C ILE A 242 -24.53 -17.45 20.00
N LEU A 243 -23.50 -18.23 20.31
CA LEU A 243 -23.54 -19.69 20.23
C LEU A 243 -24.51 -20.28 21.25
N ASP A 244 -24.40 -19.90 22.52
CA ASP A 244 -25.25 -20.38 23.62
C ASP A 244 -26.73 -20.10 23.33
N SER A 245 -27.05 -18.89 22.85
CA SER A 245 -28.42 -18.51 22.46
C SER A 245 -28.94 -19.34 21.29
N ALA A 246 -28.06 -19.66 20.33
CA ALA A 246 -28.40 -20.50 19.19
C ALA A 246 -28.69 -21.95 19.63
N THR A 247 -27.88 -22.50 20.54
CA THR A 247 -28.05 -23.87 21.05
C THR A 247 -29.26 -24.02 21.96
N ASP A 248 -29.65 -22.96 22.66
CA ASP A 248 -30.87 -22.90 23.48
C ASP A 248 -32.15 -22.73 22.65
N GLY A 249 -32.05 -22.74 21.31
CA GLY A 249 -33.19 -22.64 20.40
C GLY A 249 -33.78 -21.23 20.28
N GLN A 250 -33.15 -20.22 20.89
CA GLN A 250 -33.58 -18.82 20.81
C GLN A 250 -33.06 -18.14 19.53
N GLY A 251 -32.07 -18.75 18.87
CA GLY A 251 -31.34 -18.14 17.77
C GLY A 251 -30.36 -17.08 18.26
N GLY A 252 -29.60 -16.51 17.34
CA GLY A 252 -28.62 -15.47 17.67
C GLY A 252 -29.32 -14.16 18.00
N SER A 253 -28.95 -13.56 19.13
CA SER A 253 -29.44 -12.23 19.48
C SER A 253 -28.97 -11.20 18.46
N THR A 254 -29.91 -10.48 17.85
CA THR A 254 -29.62 -9.32 16.98
C THR A 254 -28.70 -8.32 17.67
N MET A 255 -28.85 -8.17 18.99
CA MET A 255 -28.00 -7.31 19.81
C MET A 255 -26.57 -7.84 19.89
N ALA A 256 -26.39 -9.14 20.12
CA ALA A 256 -25.04 -9.73 20.22
C ALA A 256 -24.29 -9.67 18.87
N VAL A 257 -24.98 -9.83 17.74
CA VAL A 257 -24.35 -9.66 16.42
C VAL A 257 -24.03 -8.19 16.13
N ALA A 258 -24.89 -7.25 16.54
CA ALA A 258 -24.61 -5.83 16.45
C ALA A 258 -23.39 -5.44 17.33
N ASP A 259 -23.30 -5.99 18.54
CA ASP A 259 -22.17 -5.78 19.45
C ASP A 259 -20.87 -6.33 18.87
N TYR A 260 -20.92 -7.50 18.21
CA TYR A 260 -19.78 -8.06 17.48
C TYR A 260 -19.32 -7.11 16.36
N GLY A 261 -20.26 -6.61 15.54
CA GLY A 261 -19.96 -5.66 14.48
C GLY A 261 -19.35 -4.35 14.99
N SER A 262 -19.89 -3.80 16.07
CA SER A 262 -19.36 -2.58 16.71
C SER A 262 -17.93 -2.79 17.22
N LEU A 263 -17.68 -3.92 17.89
CA LEU A 263 -16.34 -4.24 18.41
C LEU A 263 -15.33 -4.45 17.27
N ALA A 264 -15.73 -5.11 16.18
CA ALA A 264 -14.89 -5.27 15.00
C ALA A 264 -14.52 -3.90 14.39
N ALA A 265 -15.48 -2.98 14.28
CA ALA A 265 -15.25 -1.63 13.79
C ALA A 265 -14.32 -0.83 14.74
N GLU A 266 -14.50 -0.92 16.05
CA GLU A 266 -13.63 -0.32 17.07
C GLU A 266 -12.17 -0.78 16.94
N ARG A 267 -11.96 -2.08 16.72
CA ARG A 267 -10.62 -2.64 16.47
C ARG A 267 -10.04 -2.14 15.15
N ALA A 268 -10.82 -2.21 14.07
CA ALA A 268 -10.38 -1.85 12.73
C ALA A 268 -9.91 -0.39 12.68
N VAL A 269 -10.68 0.54 13.24
CA VAL A 269 -10.34 1.97 13.29
C VAL A 269 -9.04 2.23 14.06
N LYS A 270 -8.82 1.58 15.21
CA LYS A 270 -7.59 1.73 15.99
C LYS A 270 -6.37 1.16 15.26
N ILE A 271 -6.52 0.00 14.60
CA ILE A 271 -5.46 -0.63 13.82
C ILE A 271 -5.13 0.22 12.59
N ALA A 272 -6.13 0.68 11.85
CA ALA A 272 -5.97 1.49 10.65
C ALA A 272 -5.28 2.83 10.94
N ALA A 273 -5.65 3.52 12.02
CA ALA A 273 -4.98 4.75 12.41
C ALA A 273 -3.50 4.54 12.74
N HIS A 274 -3.17 3.43 13.41
CA HIS A 274 -1.79 3.04 13.69
C HIS A 274 -0.99 2.76 12.41
N SER A 275 -1.53 1.90 11.52
CA SER A 275 -0.84 1.50 10.30
C SER A 275 -0.63 2.69 9.37
N HIS A 276 -1.66 3.51 9.13
CA HIS A 276 -1.55 4.66 8.23
C HIS A 276 -0.57 5.73 8.72
N LEU A 277 -0.48 5.97 10.04
CA LEU A 277 0.56 6.87 10.58
C LEU A 277 1.97 6.39 10.23
N ILE A 278 2.22 5.08 10.37
CA ILE A 278 3.54 4.49 10.07
C ILE A 278 3.80 4.49 8.56
N GLU A 279 2.84 4.05 7.76
CA GLU A 279 2.96 3.97 6.30
C GLU A 279 3.21 5.35 5.69
N PHE A 280 2.39 6.36 6.04
CA PHE A 280 2.62 7.71 5.54
C PHE A 280 3.90 8.35 6.09
N GLY A 281 4.29 7.99 7.30
CA GLY A 281 5.59 8.38 7.84
C GLY A 281 6.76 7.80 7.03
N LEU A 282 6.68 6.51 6.68
CA LEU A 282 7.65 5.83 5.82
C LEU A 282 7.67 6.43 4.41
N LEU A 283 6.49 6.73 3.84
CA LEU A 283 6.35 7.43 2.57
C LEU A 283 7.08 8.76 2.57
N ALA A 284 6.84 9.59 3.58
CA ALA A 284 7.47 10.89 3.70
C ALA A 284 9.00 10.76 3.80
N ILE A 285 9.51 9.81 4.60
CA ILE A 285 10.94 9.53 4.69
C ILE A 285 11.51 9.13 3.31
N LEU A 286 10.89 8.17 2.63
CA LEU A 286 11.36 7.70 1.32
C LEU A 286 11.35 8.83 0.27
N LEU A 287 10.28 9.61 0.22
CA LEU A 287 10.16 10.77 -0.67
C LEU A 287 11.18 11.86 -0.36
N SER A 288 11.65 11.98 0.89
CA SER A 288 12.68 12.96 1.25
C SER A 288 13.98 12.75 0.47
N PHE A 289 14.33 11.50 0.16
CA PHE A 289 15.53 11.15 -0.60
C PHE A 289 15.34 11.27 -2.12
N VAL A 290 14.09 11.35 -2.57
CA VAL A 290 13.71 11.40 -3.99
C VAL A 290 13.51 12.83 -4.49
N GLN A 291 13.52 13.85 -3.61
CA GLN A 291 13.21 15.25 -3.96
C GLN A 291 14.06 15.86 -5.10
N SER A 292 15.28 15.34 -5.31
CA SER A 292 16.16 15.74 -6.42
C SER A 292 15.62 15.32 -7.80
N TYR A 293 14.76 14.29 -7.87
CA TYR A 293 14.09 13.84 -9.09
C TYR A 293 12.78 14.57 -9.38
N VAL A 294 12.20 15.25 -8.39
CA VAL A 294 10.94 15.98 -8.56
C VAL A 294 11.24 17.30 -9.27
N TYR A 295 11.01 17.39 -10.58
CA TYR A 295 11.26 18.61 -11.35
C TYR A 295 10.07 19.57 -11.32
N LEU A 296 9.92 20.26 -10.19
CA LEU A 296 8.94 21.33 -9.97
C LEU A 296 9.65 22.57 -9.44
N ALA A 297 9.04 23.75 -9.61
CA ALA A 297 9.53 24.96 -8.94
C ALA A 297 9.45 24.80 -7.42
N ASP A 298 10.40 25.37 -6.69
CA ASP A 298 10.51 25.20 -5.23
C ASP A 298 9.21 25.55 -4.50
N ALA A 299 8.54 26.64 -4.88
CA ALA A 299 7.26 27.04 -4.30
C ALA A 299 6.19 25.92 -4.43
N TRP A 300 6.17 25.19 -5.54
CA TRP A 300 5.25 24.08 -5.74
C TRP A 300 5.67 22.84 -4.96
N LYS A 301 6.97 22.51 -4.91
CA LYS A 301 7.44 21.40 -4.06
C LYS A 301 7.04 21.60 -2.60
N ARG A 302 7.24 22.82 -2.07
CA ARG A 302 6.85 23.16 -0.69
C ARG A 302 5.37 22.95 -0.43
N ARG A 303 4.52 23.45 -1.33
CA ARG A 303 3.07 23.27 -1.21
C ARG A 303 2.69 21.79 -1.16
N TRP A 304 3.23 20.97 -2.07
CA TRP A 304 2.90 19.55 -2.11
C TRP A 304 3.45 18.76 -0.92
N VAL A 305 4.62 19.14 -0.38
CA VAL A 305 5.13 18.57 0.88
C VAL A 305 4.20 18.89 2.05
N ILE A 306 3.70 20.13 2.14
CA ILE A 306 2.74 20.52 3.19
C ILE A 306 1.43 19.77 3.04
N VAL A 307 0.89 19.70 1.82
CA VAL A 307 -0.34 18.96 1.52
C VAL A 307 -0.20 17.48 1.86
N LEU A 308 0.93 16.86 1.48
CA LEU A 308 1.23 15.47 1.82
C LEU A 308 1.19 15.26 3.33
N LEU A 309 2.00 16.00 4.10
CA LEU A 309 2.11 15.81 5.55
C LEU A 309 0.81 16.16 6.30
N ALA A 310 0.09 17.18 5.84
CA ALA A 310 -1.22 17.51 6.40
C ALA A 310 -2.22 16.38 6.16
N GLY A 311 -2.30 15.84 4.93
CA GLY A 311 -3.17 14.70 4.62
C GLY A 311 -2.80 13.45 5.40
N SER A 312 -1.49 13.16 5.51
CA SER A 312 -0.94 12.04 6.27
C SER A 312 -1.28 12.05 7.76
N LEU A 313 -1.51 13.23 8.34
CA LEU A 313 -1.98 13.38 9.72
C LEU A 313 -3.51 13.40 9.80
N LEU A 314 -4.16 14.09 8.86
CA LEU A 314 -5.61 14.27 8.83
C LEU A 314 -6.34 12.93 8.77
N LEU A 315 -5.95 12.04 7.84
CA LEU A 315 -6.60 10.74 7.64
C LEU A 315 -6.63 9.91 8.93
N PRO A 316 -5.51 9.51 9.55
CA PRO A 316 -5.54 8.62 10.72
C PRO A 316 -6.24 9.25 11.93
N VAL A 317 -6.14 10.58 12.10
CA VAL A 317 -6.85 11.28 13.19
C VAL A 317 -8.36 11.19 12.99
N PHE A 318 -8.85 11.43 11.77
CA PHE A 318 -10.28 11.40 11.51
C PHE A 318 -10.85 9.99 11.39
N VAL A 319 -10.05 8.99 10.99
CA VAL A 319 -10.40 7.56 11.13
C VAL A 319 -10.72 7.23 12.60
N LEU A 320 -9.88 7.63 13.56
CA LEU A 320 -10.16 7.42 15.00
C LEU A 320 -11.46 8.06 15.48
N LEU A 321 -11.91 9.13 14.82
CA LEU A 321 -13.09 9.87 15.17
C LEU A 321 -14.35 9.37 14.46
N GLU A 322 -14.21 8.45 13.50
CA GLU A 322 -15.30 7.95 12.66
C GLU A 322 -16.43 7.36 13.49
N LEU A 323 -16.11 6.54 14.50
CA LEU A 323 -17.12 5.93 15.36
C LEU A 323 -17.86 6.94 16.25
N LYS A 324 -17.29 8.14 16.47
CA LYS A 324 -17.89 9.18 17.31
C LYS A 324 -18.66 10.22 16.52
N MET A 325 -18.17 10.58 15.34
CA MET A 325 -18.71 11.66 14.51
C MET A 325 -19.35 11.17 13.20
N GLY A 326 -19.33 9.86 12.96
CA GLY A 326 -19.93 9.22 11.79
C GLY A 326 -19.36 9.77 10.48
N LEU A 327 -20.27 10.00 9.52
CA LEU A 327 -19.95 10.43 8.15
C LEU A 327 -19.10 11.69 8.06
N LEU A 328 -19.20 12.62 9.03
CA LEU A 328 -18.37 13.82 9.01
C LEU A 328 -16.89 13.48 9.20
N ALA A 329 -16.58 12.59 10.15
CA ALA A 329 -15.22 12.13 10.37
C ALA A 329 -14.73 11.28 9.19
N GLY A 330 -15.56 10.35 8.68
CA GLY A 330 -15.24 9.57 7.49
C GLY A 330 -14.88 10.46 6.29
N GLY A 331 -15.72 11.45 5.96
CA GLY A 331 -15.45 12.36 4.84
C GLY A 331 -14.20 13.23 5.02
N MET A 332 -13.84 13.58 6.27
CA MET A 332 -12.58 14.27 6.57
C MET A 332 -11.37 13.34 6.45
N ALA A 333 -11.51 12.05 6.77
CA ALA A 333 -10.48 11.05 6.56
C ALA A 333 -10.21 10.85 5.06
N ASP A 334 -11.27 10.72 4.25
CA ASP A 334 -11.19 10.61 2.79
C ASP A 334 -10.51 11.83 2.15
N LEU A 335 -10.84 13.03 2.64
CA LEU A 335 -10.17 14.27 2.22
C LEU A 335 -8.66 14.20 2.52
N GLY A 336 -8.28 13.66 3.67
CA GLY A 336 -6.88 13.42 4.03
C GLY A 336 -6.17 12.48 3.05
N GLY A 337 -6.83 11.38 2.69
CA GLY A 337 -6.33 10.44 1.67
C GLY A 337 -6.15 11.10 0.31
N LEU A 338 -7.16 11.85 -0.15
CA LEU A 338 -7.11 12.59 -1.41
C LEU A 338 -5.98 13.64 -1.44
N MET A 339 -5.71 14.30 -0.32
CA MET A 339 -4.57 15.24 -0.21
C MET A 339 -3.24 14.52 -0.44
N VAL A 340 -3.03 13.35 0.17
CA VAL A 340 -1.82 12.54 -0.04
C VAL A 340 -1.70 12.12 -1.51
N ILE A 341 -2.79 11.59 -2.10
CA ILE A 341 -2.83 11.18 -3.51
C ILE A 341 -2.50 12.34 -4.45
N ALA A 342 -3.12 13.51 -4.24
CA ALA A 342 -2.88 14.69 -5.07
C ALA A 342 -1.43 15.17 -4.98
N ALA A 343 -0.84 15.15 -3.79
CA ALA A 343 0.56 15.50 -3.59
C ALA A 343 1.51 14.51 -4.30
N LEU A 344 1.25 13.21 -4.19
CA LEU A 344 2.01 12.17 -4.88
C LEU A 344 1.92 12.32 -6.41
N MET A 345 0.71 12.54 -6.94
CA MET A 345 0.49 12.77 -8.37
C MET A 345 1.25 13.99 -8.88
N ALA A 346 1.25 15.09 -8.12
CA ALA A 346 2.02 16.27 -8.48
C ALA A 346 3.53 15.99 -8.47
N MET A 347 4.04 15.26 -7.48
CA MET A 347 5.45 14.84 -7.44
C MET A 347 5.80 13.90 -8.61
N LEU A 348 4.91 12.97 -8.95
CA LEU A 348 5.04 12.06 -10.09
C LEU A 348 5.15 12.82 -11.42
N VAL A 349 4.32 13.85 -11.62
CA VAL A 349 4.44 14.76 -12.77
C VAL A 349 5.81 15.45 -12.78
N GLY A 350 6.32 15.85 -11.62
CA GLY A 350 7.69 16.36 -11.49
C GLY A 350 8.75 15.35 -11.93
N VAL A 351 8.62 14.08 -11.53
CA VAL A 351 9.55 13.00 -11.93
C VAL A 351 9.48 12.71 -13.44
N LEU A 352 8.29 12.78 -14.04
CA LEU A 352 8.09 12.63 -15.47
C LEU A 352 8.75 13.77 -16.26
N ARG A 353 8.62 15.01 -15.78
CA ARG A 353 9.19 16.20 -16.42
C ARG A 353 10.71 16.28 -16.36
N GLN A 354 11.35 15.48 -15.52
CA GLN A 354 12.81 15.42 -15.44
C GLN A 354 13.40 15.02 -16.79
N THR A 355 14.30 15.83 -17.34
CA THR A 355 14.86 15.64 -18.70
C THR A 355 15.93 14.54 -18.80
N GLY A 356 16.17 13.82 -17.70
CA GLY A 356 17.23 12.79 -17.63
C GLY A 356 18.63 13.37 -17.44
N SER A 357 18.76 14.66 -17.07
CA SER A 357 20.07 15.27 -16.75
C SER A 357 20.81 14.54 -15.62
N LEU A 358 20.09 13.98 -14.65
CA LEU A 358 20.63 13.12 -13.59
C LEU A 358 20.92 11.69 -14.05
N ASP A 359 20.31 11.27 -15.16
CA ASP A 359 20.47 9.93 -15.76
C ASP A 359 21.62 9.90 -16.79
N ALA A 360 22.01 11.06 -17.32
CA ALA A 360 23.12 11.20 -18.26
C ALA A 360 24.46 11.06 -17.53
N THR A 361 25.18 9.97 -17.82
CA THR A 361 26.51 9.63 -17.25
C THR A 361 27.65 10.58 -17.62
N ASN A 362 27.37 11.68 -18.34
CA ASN A 362 28.36 12.68 -18.70
C ASN A 362 28.06 13.97 -17.95
N GLY A 363 28.90 14.25 -16.94
CA GLY A 363 28.84 15.41 -16.06
C GLY A 363 28.90 16.77 -16.76
N VAL A 364 27.85 17.13 -17.48
CA VAL A 364 27.54 18.52 -17.78
C VAL A 364 26.74 19.02 -16.59
N ARG A 365 27.47 19.52 -15.59
CA ARG A 365 26.87 20.49 -14.67
C ARG A 365 26.30 21.63 -15.53
N PRO A 366 25.08 22.11 -15.25
CA PRO A 366 24.60 23.36 -15.84
C PRO A 366 25.55 24.52 -15.51
#